data_AF-A0A9C7UUE8-F1
#
_entry.id   AF-A0A9C7UUE8-F1
#
_cell.length_a   1.000
_cell.length_b   1.000
_cell.length_c   1.000
_cell.angle_alpha   90.00
_cell.angle_beta   90.00
_cell.angle_gamma   90.00
#
_symmetry.space_group_name_H-M   'P 1'
#
loop_
_entity.id
_entity.type
_entity.pdbx_description
1 polymer ?
#
loop_
_entity_poly.entity_id
_entity_poly.type
_entity_poly.pdbx_seq_one_letter_code
_entity_poly.pdbx_strand_id
1 'polypeptide(L)'
;MGPLFGDGMVIMPQQLCNPLVKPVKGCQACFIFSWRLHSVHPHNLFNCRNQRKPNRATSSVWRTQRYAECRSIENVKESYIPQNLNSASHNNGTVRTVAETISDFLKHFRHPIPSIYRTIVQELLVTTHLARVSEGFQYDPVFALGFQMVTQVFFKSYPKVEEKEKLFDSICKALLLDYERMKEDASRMEQWTKARTEGDVLQAIESGGDDPIANLLHSIQQNDWFVYSRLFGLGLVRMMELCEGEANSERCKKWASALHISSLKLEQDLDTYQQSLERLKQAEQLFAELEARQKKKLAEKLAERAKRAQEEAVKAEQQMTEPNSSVS
;
A
#
# COMPACT_ATOMS: atom_id res chain seq x y z
N MET A 1 27.59 37.74 -33.13
CA MET A 1 27.80 36.54 -33.97
C MET A 1 27.75 35.38 -32.99
N GLY A 2 26.84 34.42 -32.99
CA GLY A 2 26.07 33.75 -34.05
C GLY A 2 26.05 32.28 -33.61
N PRO A 3 24.90 31.67 -33.23
CA PRO A 3 24.89 30.44 -32.44
C PRO A 3 25.01 29.17 -33.30
N LEU A 4 25.53 28.09 -32.69
CA LEU A 4 25.54 26.75 -33.28
C LEU A 4 24.21 26.02 -33.05
N PHE A 5 23.82 25.24 -34.06
CA PHE A 5 22.58 24.47 -34.16
C PHE A 5 22.72 23.01 -33.68
N GLY A 6 21.57 22.34 -33.47
CA GLY A 6 21.45 20.88 -33.29
C GLY A 6 21.28 20.46 -31.81
N ASP A 7 20.31 19.64 -31.40
CA ASP A 7 19.29 18.91 -32.16
C ASP A 7 17.93 18.90 -31.44
N GLY A 8 16.85 19.04 -32.21
CA GLY A 8 15.48 18.78 -31.75
C GLY A 8 14.94 17.54 -32.46
N MET A 9 14.51 16.52 -31.70
CA MET A 9 13.88 15.34 -32.29
C MET A 9 12.38 15.58 -32.50
N VAL A 10 11.94 15.44 -33.75
CA VAL A 10 10.62 15.85 -34.25
C VAL A 10 9.55 14.79 -33.98
N ILE A 11 8.35 15.25 -33.62
CA ILE A 11 7.12 14.46 -33.58
C ILE A 11 6.61 14.27 -35.01
N MET A 12 6.40 13.02 -35.45
CA MET A 12 5.65 12.69 -36.67
C MET A 12 4.33 12.00 -36.31
N PRO A 13 3.16 12.55 -36.70
CA PRO A 13 1.85 11.95 -36.48
C PRO A 13 1.25 11.35 -37.78
N GLN A 14 0.13 10.61 -37.62
CA GLN A 14 -0.79 10.17 -38.69
C GLN A 14 -0.24 9.07 -39.64
N GLN A 15 -1.03 8.18 -40.25
CA GLN A 15 -2.47 7.86 -40.16
C GLN A 15 -2.70 6.45 -40.72
N LEU A 16 -3.79 5.77 -40.33
CA LEU A 16 -4.74 5.09 -41.25
C LEU A 16 -5.92 4.49 -40.49
N CYS A 17 -7.13 5.00 -40.78
CA CYS A 17 -8.38 4.26 -40.59
C CYS A 17 -8.46 3.15 -41.67
N ASN A 18 -9.35 2.15 -41.66
CA ASN A 18 -10.79 2.19 -41.37
C ASN A 18 -11.34 0.74 -41.14
N PRO A 19 -12.66 0.38 -41.20
CA PRO A 19 -13.30 -0.30 -40.06
C PRO A 19 -13.95 -1.67 -40.38
N LEU A 20 -14.79 -2.14 -39.43
CA LEU A 20 -15.76 -3.27 -39.47
C LEU A 20 -15.22 -4.68 -39.16
N VAL A 21 -15.61 -5.22 -37.99
CA VAL A 21 -16.57 -6.36 -37.82
C VAL A 21 -17.08 -6.33 -36.35
N LYS A 22 -18.38 -6.59 -36.12
CA LYS A 22 -18.95 -6.96 -34.79
C LYS A 22 -19.33 -8.45 -34.81
N PRO A 23 -19.09 -9.21 -33.73
CA PRO A 23 -20.21 -9.90 -33.05
C PRO A 23 -20.12 -9.75 -31.51
N VAL A 24 -21.22 -9.45 -30.81
CA VAL A 24 -22.23 -10.36 -30.20
C VAL A 24 -21.74 -11.11 -28.95
N LYS A 25 -22.59 -11.08 -27.90
CA LYS A 25 -22.35 -11.54 -26.52
C LYS A 25 -22.20 -13.07 -26.42
N GLY A 26 -21.25 -13.55 -25.62
CA GLY A 26 -21.13 -14.96 -25.25
C GLY A 26 -20.08 -15.20 -24.16
N CYS A 27 -20.42 -15.98 -23.14
CA CYS A 27 -19.55 -16.35 -22.01
C CYS A 27 -18.54 -17.44 -22.42
N GLN A 28 -17.33 -17.43 -21.80
CA GLN A 28 -16.37 -18.51 -21.47
C GLN A 28 -14.96 -17.87 -21.33
N ALA A 29 -14.31 -17.82 -20.16
CA ALA A 29 -13.74 -18.89 -19.33
C ALA A 29 -12.34 -19.38 -19.80
N CYS A 30 -11.35 -19.15 -18.91
CA CYS A 30 -10.05 -19.81 -18.74
C CYS A 30 -9.27 -20.33 -19.97
N PHE A 31 -8.12 -19.70 -20.25
CA PHE A 31 -6.93 -20.42 -20.73
C PHE A 31 -5.72 -20.15 -19.81
N ILE A 32 -4.49 -20.51 -20.22
CA ILE A 32 -3.45 -21.09 -19.34
C ILE A 32 -2.23 -20.13 -19.24
N PHE A 33 -1.49 -19.98 -18.12
CA PHE A 33 -0.35 -20.79 -17.65
C PHE A 33 0.15 -20.31 -16.26
N SER A 34 0.72 -21.07 -15.31
CA SER A 34 0.79 -22.50 -14.90
C SER A 34 2.19 -22.80 -14.30
N TRP A 35 2.26 -23.80 -13.41
CA TRP A 35 3.43 -24.39 -12.68
C TRP A 35 3.60 -23.94 -11.21
N ARG A 36 3.78 -24.83 -10.22
CA ARG A 36 3.77 -26.32 -10.21
C ARG A 36 3.48 -26.82 -8.78
N LEU A 37 2.57 -27.79 -8.62
CA LEU A 37 2.39 -28.56 -7.37
C LEU A 37 2.61 -30.04 -7.65
N HIS A 38 3.20 -30.78 -6.71
CA HIS A 38 3.43 -32.22 -6.81
C HIS A 38 2.50 -33.01 -5.87
N SER A 39 1.97 -34.11 -6.41
CA SER A 39 1.64 -35.37 -5.72
C SER A 39 0.62 -35.36 -4.56
N VAL A 40 -0.61 -35.85 -4.83
CA VAL A 40 -1.20 -37.04 -4.17
C VAL A 40 -2.07 -37.80 -5.20
N HIS A 41 -2.11 -39.15 -5.13
CA HIS A 41 -2.95 -40.01 -5.98
C HIS A 41 -4.45 -40.03 -5.59
N PRO A 42 -5.36 -40.30 -6.53
CA PRO A 42 -6.77 -40.54 -6.25
C PRO A 42 -7.08 -42.04 -6.06
N HIS A 43 -8.09 -42.39 -5.26
CA HIS A 43 -8.93 -43.56 -5.55
C HIS A 43 -10.33 -43.48 -4.90
N ASN A 44 -11.34 -43.73 -5.76
CA ASN A 44 -12.65 -44.33 -5.49
C ASN A 44 -13.44 -43.95 -4.23
N LEU A 45 -14.63 -43.39 -4.46
CA LEU A 45 -15.88 -43.99 -3.95
C LEU A 45 -17.03 -43.72 -4.93
N PHE A 46 -17.35 -44.71 -5.77
CA PHE A 46 -18.48 -44.68 -6.70
C PHE A 46 -19.44 -45.82 -6.35
N ASN A 47 -20.36 -45.60 -5.41
CA ASN A 47 -21.62 -46.35 -5.33
C ASN A 47 -22.58 -45.79 -4.28
N CYS A 48 -23.74 -45.31 -4.72
CA CYS A 48 -25.02 -45.96 -4.40
C CYS A 48 -26.16 -45.29 -5.17
N ARG A 49 -26.75 -46.03 -6.10
CA ARG A 49 -27.92 -45.61 -6.89
C ARG A 49 -29.18 -46.14 -6.20
N ASN A 50 -30.23 -45.32 -6.19
CA ASN A 50 -31.60 -45.64 -5.75
C ASN A 50 -31.83 -45.92 -4.25
N GLN A 51 -32.54 -45.00 -3.58
CA GLN A 51 -33.91 -45.31 -3.16
C GLN A 51 -34.78 -44.05 -2.92
N ARG A 52 -36.06 -44.16 -3.35
CA ARG A 52 -37.24 -43.38 -2.93
C ARG A 52 -37.28 -41.87 -3.24
N LYS A 53 -38.08 -41.51 -4.26
CA LYS A 53 -38.68 -40.18 -4.42
C LYS A 53 -39.90 -40.04 -3.47
N PRO A 54 -40.08 -38.91 -2.77
CA PRO A 54 -41.38 -38.45 -2.30
C PRO A 54 -42.02 -37.45 -3.30
N ASN A 55 -43.29 -37.11 -3.05
CA ASN A 55 -44.20 -36.53 -4.05
C ASN A 55 -43.96 -35.07 -4.46
N ARG A 56 -44.41 -34.76 -5.68
CA ARG A 56 -44.45 -33.43 -6.28
C ARG A 56 -45.61 -32.62 -5.68
N ALA A 57 -45.35 -31.81 -4.65
CA ALA A 57 -46.34 -30.91 -4.04
C ALA A 57 -45.88 -29.44 -4.03
N THR A 58 -46.67 -28.59 -4.70
CA THR A 58 -46.83 -27.12 -4.48
C THR A 58 -45.58 -26.28 -4.15
N SER A 59 -44.98 -25.66 -5.18
CA SER A 59 -43.80 -24.77 -5.07
C SER A 59 -44.11 -23.31 -4.64
N SER A 60 -45.22 -23.05 -3.95
CA SER A 60 -45.67 -21.69 -3.61
C SER A 60 -45.36 -21.23 -2.17
N VAL A 61 -45.06 -22.14 -1.24
CA VAL A 61 -44.87 -21.78 0.19
C VAL A 61 -43.43 -21.33 0.51
N TRP A 62 -42.43 -21.83 -0.22
CA TRP A 62 -41.01 -21.50 0.00
C TRP A 62 -40.57 -20.15 -0.58
N ARG A 63 -41.47 -19.39 -1.21
CA ARG A 63 -41.16 -18.08 -1.82
C ARG A 63 -41.61 -16.89 -0.97
N THR A 64 -42.41 -17.10 0.07
CA THR A 64 -42.99 -16.03 0.91
C THR A 64 -42.28 -15.83 2.25
N GLN A 65 -41.59 -16.84 2.79
CA GLN A 65 -40.82 -16.70 4.04
C GLN A 65 -39.61 -15.76 3.87
N ARG A 66 -38.80 -15.98 2.83
CA ARG A 66 -37.56 -15.20 2.56
C ARG A 66 -37.80 -13.72 2.21
N TYR A 67 -38.99 -13.36 1.70
CA TYR A 67 -39.32 -11.97 1.39
C TYR A 67 -39.85 -11.20 2.62
N ALA A 68 -40.20 -11.88 3.71
CA ALA A 68 -40.59 -11.23 4.96
C ALA A 68 -39.36 -10.80 5.79
N GLU A 69 -38.33 -11.65 5.86
CA GLU A 69 -37.09 -11.35 6.60
C GLU A 69 -36.24 -10.24 5.95
N CYS A 70 -36.32 -10.05 4.62
CA CYS A 70 -35.63 -8.92 3.97
C CYS A 70 -36.26 -7.55 4.28
N ARG A 71 -37.52 -7.47 4.73
CA ARG A 71 -38.21 -6.20 5.03
C ARG A 71 -37.93 -5.64 6.42
N SER A 72 -37.49 -6.45 7.38
CA SER A 72 -37.09 -5.95 8.71
C SER A 72 -35.70 -5.30 8.71
N ILE A 73 -34.86 -5.60 7.72
CA ILE A 73 -33.50 -5.04 7.58
C ILE A 73 -33.52 -3.60 7.03
N GLU A 74 -34.57 -3.19 6.33
CA GLU A 74 -34.69 -1.83 5.76
C GLU A 74 -34.78 -0.73 6.84
N ASN A 75 -35.18 -1.06 8.07
CA ASN A 75 -35.45 -0.09 9.15
C ASN A 75 -34.29 0.15 10.14
N VAL A 76 -33.08 -0.37 9.90
CA VAL A 76 -31.91 -0.21 10.81
C VAL A 76 -30.83 0.73 10.22
N LYS A 77 -31.07 1.36 9.06
CA LYS A 77 -30.09 2.24 8.40
C LYS A 77 -30.05 3.70 8.91
N GLU A 78 -30.84 4.04 9.94
CA GLU A 78 -31.06 5.43 10.38
C GLU A 78 -30.39 5.78 11.72
N SER A 79 -29.23 5.21 12.04
CA SER A 79 -28.38 5.73 13.13
C SER A 79 -26.89 5.50 12.89
N TYR A 80 -26.17 6.61 12.63
CA TYR A 80 -24.71 6.73 12.60
C TYR A 80 -23.95 6.11 11.40
N ILE A 81 -24.29 6.55 10.19
CA ILE A 81 -23.40 6.46 9.01
C ILE A 81 -22.75 7.84 8.79
N PRO A 82 -21.45 8.05 9.05
CA PRO A 82 -20.77 9.30 8.70
C PRO A 82 -20.71 9.45 7.17
N GLN A 83 -21.13 10.60 6.68
CA GLN A 83 -21.36 10.80 5.25
C GLN A 83 -20.07 10.76 4.40
N ASN A 84 -20.14 9.94 3.35
CA ASN A 84 -19.49 10.15 2.05
C ASN A 84 -17.95 10.01 1.93
N LEU A 85 -17.48 8.76 1.81
CA LEU A 85 -16.21 8.38 1.14
C LEU A 85 -16.28 7.03 0.38
N ASN A 86 -17.42 6.33 0.47
CA ASN A 86 -17.62 4.95 -0.03
C ASN A 86 -18.20 4.86 -1.45
N SER A 87 -18.33 5.96 -2.19
CA SER A 87 -18.49 5.86 -3.64
C SER A 87 -17.11 5.60 -4.27
N ALA A 88 -16.93 4.42 -4.88
CA ALA A 88 -15.84 4.25 -5.84
C ALA A 88 -15.99 5.35 -6.90
N SER A 89 -14.99 6.21 -7.08
CA SER A 89 -15.15 7.45 -7.85
C SER A 89 -15.41 7.17 -9.33
N HIS A 90 -16.69 7.17 -9.70
CA HIS A 90 -17.15 7.03 -11.07
C HIS A 90 -16.99 8.37 -11.79
N ASN A 91 -15.84 8.56 -12.45
CA ASN A 91 -15.73 9.62 -13.46
C ASN A 91 -16.64 9.22 -14.64
N ASN A 92 -17.80 9.88 -14.77
CA ASN A 92 -18.77 9.69 -15.86
C ASN A 92 -19.13 8.22 -16.15
N GLY A 93 -19.33 7.41 -15.11
CA GLY A 93 -19.71 5.99 -15.25
C GLY A 93 -18.58 5.05 -15.67
N THR A 94 -17.34 5.52 -15.75
CA THR A 94 -16.15 4.69 -15.96
C THR A 94 -15.40 4.47 -14.65
N VAL A 95 -14.92 3.24 -14.43
CA VAL A 95 -14.07 2.90 -13.28
C VAL A 95 -12.71 3.57 -13.47
N ARG A 96 -12.32 4.40 -12.50
CA ARG A 96 -11.02 5.09 -12.48
C ARG A 96 -9.88 4.07 -12.64
N THR A 97 -8.89 4.42 -13.44
CA THR A 97 -7.73 3.58 -13.75
C THR A 97 -6.52 3.89 -12.86
N VAL A 98 -5.62 2.91 -12.74
CA VAL A 98 -4.32 3.07 -12.06
C VAL A 98 -3.52 4.23 -12.68
N ALA A 99 -3.58 4.41 -14.00
CA ALA A 99 -2.89 5.48 -14.72
C ALA A 99 -3.40 6.87 -14.31
N GLU A 100 -4.71 7.04 -14.08
CA GLU A 100 -5.28 8.29 -13.58
C GLU A 100 -4.91 8.57 -12.12
N THR A 101 -4.84 7.54 -11.25
CA THR A 101 -4.29 7.70 -9.90
C THR A 101 -2.82 8.10 -9.92
N ILE A 102 -1.98 7.47 -10.76
CA ILE A 102 -0.57 7.88 -10.90
C ILE A 102 -0.45 9.30 -11.48
N SER A 103 -1.27 9.66 -12.46
CA SER A 103 -1.30 11.01 -13.04
C SER A 103 -1.66 12.06 -11.98
N ASP A 104 -2.69 11.83 -11.18
CA ASP A 104 -3.07 12.74 -10.11
C ASP A 104 -2.03 12.80 -8.99
N PHE A 105 -1.39 11.69 -8.63
CA PHE A 105 -0.28 11.70 -7.68
C PHE A 105 0.85 12.64 -8.15
N LEU A 106 1.26 12.54 -9.42
CA LEU A 106 2.31 13.41 -10.00
C LEU A 106 1.88 14.88 -10.16
N LYS A 107 0.57 15.18 -10.22
CA LYS A 107 0.07 16.57 -10.20
C LYS A 107 0.28 17.22 -8.83
N HIS A 108 0.00 16.48 -7.76
CA HIS A 108 0.11 16.93 -6.36
C HIS A 108 1.56 16.90 -5.84
N PHE A 109 2.31 15.83 -6.15
CA PHE A 109 3.68 15.64 -5.70
C PHE A 109 4.70 15.92 -6.81
N ARG A 110 5.26 17.14 -6.82
CA ARG A 110 6.23 17.62 -7.83
C ARG A 110 7.69 17.59 -7.37
N HIS A 111 8.01 16.72 -6.41
CA HIS A 111 9.38 16.58 -5.88
C HIS A 111 10.00 15.24 -6.31
N PRO A 112 11.33 15.15 -6.48
CA PRO A 112 11.98 13.91 -6.88
C PRO A 112 12.01 12.89 -5.72
N ILE A 113 11.29 11.78 -5.87
CA ILE A 113 11.32 10.68 -4.88
C ILE A 113 12.66 9.92 -5.00
N PRO A 114 13.43 9.76 -3.91
CA PRO A 114 14.63 8.93 -3.88
C PRO A 114 14.32 7.49 -4.33
N SER A 115 15.24 6.87 -5.08
CA SER A 115 15.00 5.57 -5.73
C SER A 115 14.59 4.46 -4.75
N ILE A 116 15.20 4.43 -3.55
CA ILE A 116 14.89 3.49 -2.47
C ILE A 116 13.40 3.49 -2.06
N TYR A 117 12.75 4.66 -2.05
CA TYR A 117 11.34 4.79 -1.65
C TYR A 117 10.37 4.66 -2.82
N ARG A 118 10.84 4.84 -4.06
CA ARG A 118 9.98 4.90 -5.26
C ARG A 118 9.16 3.63 -5.46
N THR A 119 9.77 2.46 -5.27
CA THR A 119 9.08 1.16 -5.38
C THR A 119 7.94 1.05 -4.37
N ILE A 120 8.17 1.44 -3.12
CA ILE A 120 7.18 1.39 -2.04
C ILE A 120 6.02 2.35 -2.33
N VAL A 121 6.31 3.59 -2.78
CA VAL A 121 5.27 4.56 -3.19
C VAL A 121 4.43 4.00 -4.34
N GLN A 122 5.06 3.38 -5.35
CA GLN A 122 4.35 2.82 -6.49
C GLN A 122 3.50 1.60 -6.09
N GLU A 123 4.02 0.67 -5.28
CA GLU A 123 3.24 -0.43 -4.72
C GLU A 123 2.04 0.08 -3.91
N LEU A 124 2.25 1.08 -3.05
CA LEU A 124 1.21 1.67 -2.20
C LEU A 124 0.09 2.29 -3.04
N LEU A 125 0.43 3.08 -4.08
CA LEU A 125 -0.55 3.64 -5.02
C LEU A 125 -1.31 2.56 -5.78
N VAL A 126 -0.62 1.58 -6.37
CA VAL A 126 -1.25 0.56 -7.23
C VAL A 126 -2.12 -0.39 -6.42
N THR A 127 -1.60 -0.95 -5.32
CA THR A 127 -2.35 -1.93 -4.51
C THR A 127 -3.54 -1.30 -3.81
N THR A 128 -3.40 -0.07 -3.28
CA THR A 128 -4.51 0.65 -2.65
C THR A 128 -5.56 1.08 -3.67
N HIS A 129 -5.16 1.48 -4.88
CA HIS A 129 -6.10 1.76 -5.97
C HIS A 129 -6.94 0.53 -6.31
N LEU A 130 -6.30 -0.63 -6.53
CA LEU A 130 -6.99 -1.87 -6.87
C LEU A 130 -7.98 -2.32 -5.78
N ALA A 131 -7.61 -2.13 -4.50
CA ALA A 131 -8.53 -2.30 -3.39
C ALA A 131 -9.70 -1.29 -3.48
N ARG A 132 -9.41 0.02 -3.58
CA ARG A 132 -10.41 1.11 -3.61
C ARG A 132 -11.46 1.03 -4.71
N VAL A 133 -11.12 0.48 -5.88
CA VAL A 133 -12.06 0.32 -7.01
C VAL A 133 -12.86 -0.99 -6.96
N SER A 134 -12.57 -1.89 -6.01
CA SER A 134 -13.35 -3.10 -5.79
C SER A 134 -14.67 -2.78 -5.11
N GLU A 135 -15.78 -3.35 -5.60
CA GLU A 135 -17.15 -3.01 -5.19
C GLU A 135 -17.41 -3.18 -3.68
N GLY A 136 -16.84 -4.23 -3.05
CA GLY A 136 -16.95 -4.49 -1.62
C GLY A 136 -15.91 -3.78 -0.74
N PHE A 137 -15.08 -2.87 -1.28
CA PHE A 137 -14.12 -2.14 -0.47
C PHE A 137 -14.84 -1.13 0.43
N GLN A 138 -14.53 -1.19 1.72
CA GLN A 138 -14.96 -0.22 2.72
C GLN A 138 -13.72 0.33 3.41
N TYR A 139 -13.69 1.65 3.65
CA TYR A 139 -12.65 2.25 4.44
C TYR A 139 -12.88 1.96 5.93
N ASP A 140 -11.82 1.54 6.62
CA ASP A 140 -11.84 1.26 8.06
C ASP A 140 -10.56 1.76 8.78
N PRO A 141 -10.63 2.04 10.09
CA PRO A 141 -9.46 2.40 10.91
C PRO A 141 -8.30 1.38 10.98
N VAL A 142 -8.49 0.09 10.69
CA VAL A 142 -7.38 -0.90 10.63
C VAL A 142 -6.57 -0.69 9.35
N PHE A 143 -7.25 -0.47 8.21
CA PHE A 143 -6.63 -0.01 6.96
C PHE A 143 -5.84 1.30 7.17
N ALA A 144 -6.41 2.25 7.92
CA ALA A 144 -5.72 3.50 8.25
C ALA A 144 -4.47 3.26 9.11
N LEU A 145 -4.55 2.40 10.13
CA LEU A 145 -3.41 2.01 10.95
C LEU A 145 -2.30 1.34 10.12
N GLY A 146 -2.64 0.46 9.18
CA GLY A 146 -1.66 -0.16 8.28
C GLY A 146 -0.98 0.84 7.32
N PHE A 147 -1.73 1.83 6.81
CA PHE A 147 -1.13 2.93 6.06
C PHE A 147 -0.15 3.74 6.93
N GLN A 148 -0.56 4.07 8.15
CA GLN A 148 0.28 4.81 9.11
C GLN A 148 1.52 4.01 9.55
N MET A 149 1.41 2.68 9.67
CA MET A 149 2.56 1.79 9.86
C MET A 149 3.58 1.94 8.71
N VAL A 150 3.10 1.99 7.46
CA VAL A 150 3.97 2.22 6.30
C VAL A 150 4.65 3.60 6.37
N THR A 151 3.91 4.67 6.71
CA THR A 151 4.48 6.03 6.81
C THR A 151 5.53 6.14 7.93
N GLN A 152 5.32 5.47 9.06
CA GLN A 152 6.20 5.54 10.22
C GLN A 152 7.46 4.68 10.03
N VAL A 153 7.30 3.43 9.59
CA VAL A 153 8.41 2.45 9.56
C VAL A 153 9.24 2.57 8.29
N PHE A 154 8.60 2.51 7.10
CA PHE A 154 9.35 2.49 5.82
C PHE A 154 9.94 3.86 5.45
N PHE A 155 9.39 4.94 5.98
CA PHE A 155 9.82 6.31 5.69
C PHE A 155 10.38 7.00 6.94
N LYS A 156 10.91 6.22 7.90
CA LYS A 156 11.57 6.75 9.11
C LYS A 156 12.75 7.65 8.76
N SER A 157 13.60 7.20 7.85
CA SER A 157 14.84 7.88 7.44
C SER A 157 14.69 8.76 6.20
N TYR A 158 13.46 9.13 5.83
CA TYR A 158 13.21 9.95 4.64
C TYR A 158 13.87 11.34 4.81
N PRO A 159 14.65 11.84 3.83
CA PRO A 159 15.65 12.90 4.07
C PRO A 159 15.08 14.29 4.39
N LYS A 160 13.79 14.52 4.20
CA LYS A 160 13.10 15.80 4.44
C LYS A 160 11.70 15.56 4.99
N VAL A 161 11.43 16.00 6.21
CA VAL A 161 10.19 15.69 6.94
C VAL A 161 8.98 16.37 6.30
N GLU A 162 9.14 17.58 5.80
CA GLU A 162 8.09 18.37 5.16
C GLU A 162 7.68 17.79 3.79
N GLU A 163 8.65 17.24 3.05
CA GLU A 163 8.37 16.51 1.81
C GLU A 163 7.75 15.13 2.08
N LYS A 164 8.02 14.51 3.24
CA LYS A 164 7.38 13.25 3.67
C LYS A 164 5.88 13.42 3.95
N GLU A 165 5.48 14.41 4.75
CA GLU A 165 4.06 14.66 5.01
C GLU A 165 3.31 14.98 3.70
N LYS A 166 3.90 15.84 2.86
CA LYS A 166 3.34 16.18 1.53
C LYS A 166 3.26 14.97 0.59
N LEU A 167 4.19 14.01 0.70
CA LEU A 167 4.17 12.77 -0.08
C LEU A 167 2.93 11.94 0.26
N PHE A 168 2.65 11.73 1.55
CA PHE A 168 1.50 10.93 1.98
C PHE A 168 0.16 11.64 1.75
N ASP A 169 0.08 12.95 1.99
CA ASP A 169 -1.06 13.78 1.59
C ASP A 169 -1.36 13.65 0.08
N SER A 170 -0.32 13.70 -0.77
CA SER A 170 -0.47 13.54 -2.21
C SER A 170 -0.90 12.12 -2.63
N ILE A 171 -0.46 11.09 -1.90
CA ILE A 171 -0.87 9.69 -2.11
C ILE A 171 -2.35 9.52 -1.75
N CYS A 172 -2.77 10.00 -0.58
CA CYS A 172 -4.17 9.96 -0.14
C CYS A 172 -5.08 10.71 -1.13
N LYS A 173 -4.72 11.93 -1.54
CA LYS A 173 -5.48 12.71 -2.53
C LYS A 173 -5.62 11.97 -3.87
N ALA A 174 -4.56 11.33 -4.37
CA ALA A 174 -4.60 10.55 -5.61
C ALA A 174 -5.44 9.25 -5.53
N LEU A 175 -5.63 8.74 -4.32
CA LEU A 175 -6.46 7.57 -3.98
C LEU A 175 -7.88 7.94 -3.53
N LEU A 176 -8.20 9.25 -3.49
CA LEU A 176 -9.46 9.79 -2.98
C LEU A 176 -9.73 9.31 -1.55
N LEU A 177 -8.75 9.61 -0.69
CA LEU A 177 -8.70 9.41 0.75
C LEU A 177 -8.26 10.73 1.41
N ASP A 178 -8.62 10.89 2.69
CA ASP A 178 -8.24 12.04 3.51
C ASP A 178 -7.09 11.65 4.45
N TYR A 179 -5.95 12.32 4.33
CA TYR A 179 -4.74 11.99 5.08
C TYR A 179 -4.84 12.34 6.57
N GLU A 180 -5.48 13.46 6.92
CA GLU A 180 -5.61 13.86 8.33
C GLU A 180 -6.60 12.95 9.04
N ARG A 181 -7.73 12.63 8.40
CA ARG A 181 -8.64 11.60 8.90
C ARG A 181 -7.94 10.25 9.09
N MET A 182 -7.10 9.82 8.14
CA MET A 182 -6.36 8.57 8.27
C MET A 182 -5.37 8.59 9.45
N LYS A 183 -4.71 9.72 9.71
CA LYS A 183 -3.84 9.91 10.89
C LYS A 183 -4.64 9.82 12.21
N GLU A 184 -5.80 10.47 12.28
CA GLU A 184 -6.69 10.43 13.45
C GLU A 184 -7.25 9.02 13.69
N ASP A 185 -7.79 8.36 12.66
CA ASP A 185 -8.33 7.00 12.73
C ASP A 185 -7.24 5.99 13.13
N ALA A 186 -6.05 6.08 12.54
CA ALA A 186 -4.89 5.26 12.92
C ALA A 186 -4.46 5.48 14.38
N SER A 187 -4.41 6.74 14.84
CA SER A 187 -4.02 7.04 16.23
C SER A 187 -5.05 6.52 17.24
N ARG A 188 -6.35 6.62 16.94
CA ARG A 188 -7.42 6.05 17.77
C ARG A 188 -7.33 4.53 17.84
N MET A 189 -7.11 3.86 16.72
CA MET A 189 -6.89 2.40 16.70
C MET A 189 -5.63 2.01 17.48
N GLU A 190 -4.50 2.68 17.25
CA GLU A 190 -3.24 2.40 17.97
C GLU A 190 -3.38 2.56 19.50
N GLN A 191 -4.07 3.60 19.97
CA GLN A 191 -4.35 3.80 21.40
C GLN A 191 -5.28 2.72 21.95
N TRP A 192 -6.34 2.38 21.22
CA TRP A 192 -7.31 1.35 21.62
C TRP A 192 -6.67 -0.03 21.75
N THR A 193 -5.77 -0.39 20.82
CA THR A 193 -5.05 -1.68 20.84
C THR A 193 -4.00 -1.72 21.94
N LYS A 194 -3.21 -0.66 22.15
CA LYS A 194 -2.21 -0.59 23.23
C LYS A 194 -2.81 -0.74 24.64
N ALA A 195 -4.09 -0.40 24.80
CA ALA A 195 -4.81 -0.51 26.07
C ALA A 195 -5.37 -1.92 26.35
N ARG A 196 -5.12 -2.91 25.47
CA ARG A 196 -5.75 -4.24 25.50
C ARG A 196 -4.74 -5.36 25.25
N THR A 197 -4.98 -6.51 25.86
CA THR A 197 -4.27 -7.75 25.52
C THR A 197 -4.78 -8.31 24.18
N GLU A 198 -4.03 -9.21 23.56
CA GLU A 198 -4.51 -9.92 22.37
C GLU A 198 -5.83 -10.67 22.63
N GLY A 199 -6.04 -11.21 23.84
CA GLY A 199 -7.28 -11.90 24.20
C GLY A 199 -8.50 -10.98 24.11
N ASP A 200 -8.38 -9.76 24.67
CA ASP A 200 -9.46 -8.77 24.66
C ASP A 200 -9.79 -8.30 23.24
N VAL A 201 -8.78 -8.15 22.37
CA VAL A 201 -8.98 -7.75 20.97
C VAL A 201 -9.68 -8.86 20.17
N LEU A 202 -9.31 -10.12 20.37
CA LEU A 202 -9.97 -11.25 19.72
C LEU A 202 -11.40 -11.45 20.22
N GLN A 203 -11.64 -11.27 21.53
CA GLN A 203 -13.00 -11.27 22.08
C GLN A 203 -13.86 -10.16 21.48
N ALA A 204 -13.29 -8.95 21.29
CA ALA A 204 -13.98 -7.83 20.65
C ALA A 204 -14.31 -8.10 19.16
N ILE A 205 -13.46 -8.85 18.45
CA ILE A 205 -13.75 -9.32 17.08
C ILE A 205 -14.92 -10.32 17.08
N GLU A 206 -14.89 -11.32 17.98
CA GLU A 206 -15.87 -12.42 17.98
C GLU A 206 -17.25 -12.01 18.53
N SER A 207 -17.29 -11.11 19.52
CA SER A 207 -18.50 -10.78 20.30
C SER A 207 -18.91 -9.29 20.27
N GLY A 208 -18.13 -8.41 19.64
CA GLY A 208 -18.32 -6.96 19.75
C GLY A 208 -17.95 -6.42 21.14
N GLY A 209 -18.48 -5.26 21.50
CA GLY A 209 -18.25 -4.67 22.83
C GLY A 209 -18.92 -3.30 22.99
N ASP A 210 -18.70 -2.64 24.13
CA ASP A 210 -19.36 -1.37 24.44
C ASP A 210 -18.80 -0.15 23.68
N ASP A 211 -17.68 -0.31 22.96
CA ASP A 211 -16.99 0.78 22.28
C ASP A 211 -17.05 0.72 20.74
N PRO A 212 -16.89 1.85 20.02
CA PRO A 212 -17.02 1.88 18.56
C PRO A 212 -16.00 1.05 17.78
N ILE A 213 -14.81 0.80 18.34
CA ILE A 213 -13.75 0.04 17.66
C ILE A 213 -14.00 -1.46 17.82
N ALA A 214 -14.45 -1.91 18.99
CA ALA A 214 -14.92 -3.29 19.18
C ALA A 214 -16.05 -3.63 18.20
N ASN A 215 -17.07 -2.76 18.10
CA ASN A 215 -18.19 -2.95 17.18
C ASN A 215 -17.79 -2.86 15.69
N LEU A 216 -16.82 -2.01 15.34
CA LEU A 216 -16.22 -1.99 14.01
C LEU A 216 -15.58 -3.35 13.67
N LEU A 217 -14.71 -3.86 14.53
CA LEU A 217 -14.00 -5.13 14.32
C LEU A 217 -14.99 -6.30 14.17
N HIS A 218 -16.02 -6.34 15.00
CA HIS A 218 -17.11 -7.30 14.87
C HIS A 218 -17.90 -7.15 13.57
N SER A 219 -18.21 -5.91 13.14
CA SER A 219 -18.91 -5.67 11.86
C SER A 219 -18.12 -6.13 10.63
N ILE A 220 -16.78 -6.10 10.69
CA ILE A 220 -15.90 -6.63 9.64
C ILE A 220 -15.97 -8.16 9.61
N GLN A 221 -15.98 -8.80 10.78
CA GLN A 221 -16.06 -10.24 10.97
C GLN A 221 -17.40 -10.86 10.53
N GLN A 222 -18.47 -10.06 10.57
CA GLN A 222 -19.82 -10.40 10.09
C GLN A 222 -20.07 -10.05 8.60
N ASN A 223 -19.09 -9.51 7.87
CA ASN A 223 -19.27 -9.04 6.50
C ASN A 223 -18.81 -10.08 5.45
N ASP A 224 -19.74 -10.91 4.98
CA ASP A 224 -19.53 -11.92 3.91
C ASP A 224 -18.91 -11.36 2.61
N TRP A 225 -19.01 -10.06 2.35
CA TRP A 225 -18.47 -9.38 1.16
C TRP A 225 -17.24 -8.52 1.44
N PHE A 226 -16.58 -8.71 2.59
CA PHE A 226 -15.40 -7.94 2.97
C PHE A 226 -14.24 -8.09 1.98
N VAL A 227 -13.80 -6.97 1.39
CA VAL A 227 -12.63 -6.93 0.51
C VAL A 227 -11.37 -6.68 1.33
N TYR A 228 -10.67 -7.78 1.64
CA TYR A 228 -9.32 -7.73 2.21
C TYR A 228 -8.37 -6.90 1.34
N SER A 229 -7.64 -5.98 1.97
CA SER A 229 -6.58 -5.19 1.34
C SER A 229 -5.24 -5.38 2.08
N ARG A 230 -4.12 -5.19 1.37
CA ARG A 230 -2.77 -5.32 1.95
C ARG A 230 -2.55 -4.37 3.14
N LEU A 231 -3.10 -3.15 3.07
CA LEU A 231 -3.04 -2.19 4.17
C LEU A 231 -3.88 -2.62 5.39
N PHE A 232 -5.03 -3.25 5.18
CA PHE A 232 -5.77 -3.88 6.29
C PHE A 232 -4.92 -4.99 6.95
N GLY A 233 -4.26 -5.83 6.15
CA GLY A 233 -3.31 -6.84 6.64
C GLY A 233 -2.18 -6.27 7.49
N LEU A 234 -1.51 -5.22 7.01
CA LEU A 234 -0.48 -4.51 7.77
C LEU A 234 -1.04 -3.84 9.03
N GLY A 235 -2.29 -3.39 9.01
CA GLY A 235 -2.99 -2.91 10.20
C GLY A 235 -3.13 -3.99 11.27
N LEU A 236 -3.53 -5.21 10.89
CA LEU A 236 -3.58 -6.35 11.82
C LEU A 236 -2.20 -6.75 12.34
N VAL A 237 -1.17 -6.78 11.48
CA VAL A 237 0.22 -7.00 11.90
C VAL A 237 0.65 -5.95 12.92
N ARG A 238 0.31 -4.67 12.69
CA ARG A 238 0.57 -3.60 13.64
C ARG A 238 -0.19 -3.79 14.95
N MET A 239 -1.45 -4.21 14.91
CA MET A 239 -2.21 -4.49 16.13
C MET A 239 -1.59 -5.65 16.93
N MET A 240 -1.09 -6.69 16.26
CA MET A 240 -0.37 -7.79 16.90
C MET A 240 0.90 -7.32 17.63
N GLU A 241 1.70 -6.44 17.01
CA GLU A 241 2.89 -5.81 17.62
C GLU A 241 2.52 -4.94 18.84
N LEU A 242 1.36 -4.28 18.80
CA LEU A 242 0.90 -3.36 19.85
C LEU A 242 0.39 -4.09 21.10
N CYS A 243 -0.14 -5.30 20.96
CA CYS A 243 -0.50 -6.19 22.08
C CYS A 243 0.73 -6.96 22.64
N GLU A 244 1.90 -6.31 22.67
CA GLU A 244 3.19 -6.79 23.23
C GLU A 244 3.76 -8.12 22.69
N GLY A 245 3.17 -8.70 21.64
CA GLY A 245 3.68 -9.92 21.01
C GLY A 245 4.34 -9.65 19.66
N GLU A 246 5.30 -10.49 19.25
CA GLU A 246 5.80 -10.52 17.87
C GLU A 246 4.73 -11.01 16.90
N ALA A 247 4.58 -10.37 15.74
CA ALA A 247 3.67 -10.84 14.68
C ALA A 247 4.30 -12.04 13.95
N ASN A 248 3.62 -13.19 13.98
CA ASN A 248 4.11 -14.46 13.41
C ASN A 248 2.97 -15.25 12.74
N SER A 249 3.32 -16.35 12.05
CA SER A 249 2.36 -17.19 11.32
C SER A 249 1.24 -17.77 12.20
N GLU A 250 1.53 -18.17 13.44
CA GLU A 250 0.53 -18.72 14.36
C GLU A 250 -0.50 -17.67 14.79
N ARG A 251 -0.04 -16.45 15.11
CA ARG A 251 -0.92 -15.32 15.42
C ARG A 251 -1.69 -14.85 14.20
N CYS A 252 -1.09 -14.85 13.01
CA CYS A 252 -1.80 -14.59 11.75
C CYS A 252 -2.96 -15.57 11.55
N LYS A 253 -2.75 -16.87 11.79
CA LYS A 253 -3.83 -17.88 11.73
C LYS A 253 -4.91 -17.65 12.78
N LYS A 254 -4.53 -17.34 14.02
CA LYS A 254 -5.44 -17.04 15.14
C LYS A 254 -6.36 -15.84 14.82
N TRP A 255 -5.77 -14.72 14.42
CA TRP A 255 -6.51 -13.50 14.06
C TRP A 255 -7.34 -13.66 12.79
N ALA A 256 -6.79 -14.35 11.78
CA ALA A 256 -7.53 -14.62 10.54
C ALA A 256 -8.76 -15.51 10.76
N SER A 257 -8.64 -16.50 11.66
CA SER A 257 -9.76 -17.34 12.08
C SER A 257 -10.83 -16.52 12.79
N ALA A 258 -10.45 -15.66 13.74
CA ALA A 258 -11.40 -14.81 14.46
C ALA A 258 -12.16 -13.87 13.51
N LEU A 259 -11.45 -13.21 12.58
CA LEU A 259 -12.01 -12.26 11.60
C LEU A 259 -12.68 -12.92 10.38
N HIS A 260 -12.71 -14.25 10.27
CA HIS A 260 -13.18 -14.99 9.08
C HIS A 260 -12.48 -14.61 7.75
N ILE A 261 -11.21 -14.19 7.81
CA ILE A 261 -10.40 -13.82 6.63
C ILE A 261 -9.40 -14.93 6.25
N SER A 262 -8.79 -14.80 5.07
CA SER A 262 -7.79 -15.75 4.59
C SER A 262 -6.46 -15.60 5.35
N SER A 263 -6.10 -16.60 6.18
CA SER A 263 -4.79 -16.61 6.86
C SER A 263 -3.63 -16.51 5.87
N LEU A 264 -3.73 -17.21 4.74
CA LEU A 264 -2.72 -17.22 3.68
C LEU A 264 -2.38 -15.79 3.19
N LYS A 265 -3.38 -14.91 3.05
CA LYS A 265 -3.14 -13.51 2.64
C LYS A 265 -2.43 -12.72 3.74
N LEU A 266 -2.84 -12.89 4.99
CA LEU A 266 -2.25 -12.20 6.14
C LEU A 266 -0.81 -12.65 6.41
N GLU A 267 -0.55 -13.96 6.30
CA GLU A 267 0.80 -14.55 6.36
C GLU A 267 1.69 -14.04 5.21
N GLN A 268 1.18 -13.98 3.97
CA GLN A 268 1.90 -13.41 2.84
C GLN A 268 2.23 -11.91 3.00
N ASP A 269 1.32 -11.12 3.57
CA ASP A 269 1.55 -9.70 3.83
C ASP A 269 2.59 -9.50 4.95
N LEU A 270 2.58 -10.33 5.99
CA LEU A 270 3.61 -10.36 7.04
C LEU A 270 5.00 -10.71 6.46
N ASP A 271 5.10 -11.79 5.69
CA ASP A 271 6.36 -12.20 5.04
C ASP A 271 6.90 -11.09 4.13
N THR A 272 6.02 -10.47 3.34
CA THR A 272 6.40 -9.39 2.42
C THR A 272 6.81 -8.12 3.17
N TYR A 273 6.14 -7.81 4.28
CA TYR A 273 6.51 -6.71 5.19
C TYR A 273 7.92 -6.94 5.77
N GLN A 274 8.17 -8.09 6.39
CA GLN A 274 9.47 -8.43 6.98
C GLN A 274 10.61 -8.39 5.95
N GLN A 275 10.41 -8.99 4.76
CA GLN A 275 11.39 -8.92 3.66
C GLN A 275 11.66 -7.47 3.19
N SER A 276 10.63 -6.63 3.15
CA SER A 276 10.76 -5.25 2.67
C SER A 276 11.43 -4.36 3.71
N LEU A 277 11.22 -4.60 5.01
CA LEU A 277 11.98 -3.97 6.09
C LEU A 277 13.46 -4.34 6.03
N GLU A 278 13.78 -5.61 5.81
CA GLU A 278 15.18 -6.06 5.76
C GLU A 278 15.92 -5.45 4.56
N ARG A 279 15.28 -5.40 3.39
CA ARG A 279 15.81 -4.68 2.21
C ARG A 279 16.03 -3.19 2.48
N LEU A 280 15.14 -2.52 3.22
CA LEU A 280 15.34 -1.13 3.61
C LEU A 280 16.55 -0.95 4.54
N LYS A 281 16.67 -1.76 5.61
CA LYS A 281 17.82 -1.69 6.54
C LYS A 281 19.16 -1.85 5.81
N GLN A 282 19.25 -2.83 4.92
CA GLN A 282 20.45 -3.08 4.10
C GLN A 282 20.78 -1.89 3.19
N ALA A 283 19.76 -1.30 2.56
CA ALA A 283 19.95 -0.13 1.71
C ALA A 283 20.35 1.12 2.52
N GLU A 284 19.74 1.37 3.68
CA GLU A 284 20.10 2.47 4.59
C GLU A 284 21.56 2.36 5.07
N GLN A 285 22.00 1.16 5.45
CA GLN A 285 23.39 0.88 5.83
C GLN A 285 24.36 1.18 4.67
N LEU A 286 24.06 0.68 3.46
CA LEU A 286 24.87 0.94 2.26
C LEU A 286 24.96 2.44 1.93
N PHE A 287 23.85 3.19 2.06
CA PHE A 287 23.87 4.64 1.84
C PHE A 287 24.68 5.38 2.91
N ALA A 288 24.59 4.99 4.18
CA ALA A 288 25.41 5.58 5.24
C ALA A 288 26.92 5.37 4.99
N GLU A 289 27.34 4.18 4.55
CA GLU A 289 28.72 3.89 4.15
C GLU A 289 29.17 4.73 2.93
N LEU A 290 28.31 4.84 1.91
CA LEU A 290 28.59 5.63 0.72
C LEU A 290 28.72 7.12 1.05
N GLU A 291 27.86 7.68 1.91
CA GLU A 291 27.97 9.05 2.41
C GLU A 291 29.26 9.28 3.19
N ALA A 292 29.62 8.37 4.11
CA ALA A 292 30.86 8.47 4.87
C ALA A 292 32.09 8.47 3.94
N ARG A 293 32.10 7.59 2.93
CA ARG A 293 33.13 7.54 1.88
C ARG A 293 33.18 8.80 1.03
N GLN A 294 32.03 9.39 0.67
CA GLN A 294 31.98 10.64 -0.09
C GLN A 294 32.47 11.82 0.74
N LYS A 295 32.01 11.97 1.99
CA LYS A 295 32.46 13.01 2.94
C LYS A 295 33.97 12.95 3.15
N LYS A 296 34.54 11.74 3.33
CA LYS A 296 36.00 11.54 3.41
C LYS A 296 36.72 12.00 2.13
N LYS A 297 36.28 11.55 0.94
CA LYS A 297 36.87 11.97 -0.34
C LYS A 297 36.78 13.47 -0.62
N LEU A 298 35.72 14.13 -0.15
CA LEU A 298 35.57 15.59 -0.26
C LEU A 298 36.51 16.32 0.71
N ALA A 299 36.61 15.86 1.96
CA ALA A 299 37.55 16.40 2.94
C ALA A 299 39.01 16.26 2.47
N GLU A 300 39.40 15.09 1.95
CA GLU A 300 40.73 14.86 1.35
C GLU A 300 41.03 15.84 0.20
N LYS A 301 40.09 16.01 -0.74
CA LYS A 301 40.23 16.97 -1.85
C LYS A 301 40.29 18.43 -1.41
N LEU A 302 39.57 18.81 -0.36
CA LEU A 302 39.61 20.17 0.20
C LEU A 302 40.94 20.42 0.93
N ALA A 303 41.42 19.45 1.72
CA ALA A 303 42.71 19.52 2.38
C ALA A 303 43.87 19.58 1.37
N GLU A 304 43.82 18.78 0.29
CA GLU A 304 44.82 18.83 -0.77
C GLU A 304 44.83 20.18 -1.49
N ARG A 305 43.66 20.76 -1.80
CA ARG A 305 43.55 22.10 -2.40
C ARG A 305 44.08 23.19 -1.46
N ALA A 306 43.76 23.12 -0.17
CA ALA A 306 44.27 24.05 0.82
C ALA A 306 45.80 23.97 0.94
N LYS A 307 46.38 22.76 0.94
CA LYS A 307 47.84 22.55 0.97
C LYS A 307 48.52 23.12 -0.28
N ARG A 308 47.98 22.87 -1.47
CA ARG A 308 48.51 23.43 -2.74
C ARG A 308 48.47 24.96 -2.73
N ALA A 309 47.36 25.56 -2.31
CA ALA A 309 47.23 27.02 -2.20
C ALA A 309 48.22 27.62 -1.18
N GLN A 310 48.49 26.94 -0.07
CA GLN A 310 49.52 27.34 0.90
C GLN A 310 50.95 27.24 0.31
N GLU A 311 51.26 26.15 -0.39
CA GLU A 311 52.56 25.97 -1.07
C GLU A 311 52.77 27.00 -2.20
N GLU A 312 51.72 27.39 -2.90
CA GLU A 312 51.74 28.44 -3.93
C GLU A 312 51.93 29.84 -3.30
N ALA A 313 51.24 30.15 -2.19
CA ALA A 313 51.42 31.40 -1.46
C ALA A 313 52.84 31.55 -0.90
N VAL A 314 53.39 30.52 -0.25
CA VAL A 314 54.76 30.54 0.28
C VAL A 314 55.80 30.71 -0.83
N LYS A 315 55.61 30.10 -2.01
CA LYS A 315 56.49 30.31 -3.17
C LYS A 315 56.41 31.73 -3.73
N ALA A 316 55.21 32.32 -3.77
CA ALA A 316 55.02 33.70 -4.20
C ALA A 316 55.71 34.70 -3.24
N GLU A 317 55.56 34.51 -1.93
CA GLU A 317 56.24 35.31 -0.90
C GLU A 317 57.77 35.21 -1.04
N GLN A 318 58.31 34.00 -1.22
CA GLN A 318 59.75 33.78 -1.40
C GLN A 318 60.28 34.49 -2.65
N GLN A 319 59.58 34.42 -3.78
CA GLN A 319 59.96 35.12 -5.03
C GLN A 319 59.89 36.64 -4.92
N MET A 320 59.07 37.20 -4.03
CA MET A 320 59.05 38.64 -3.75
C MET A 320 60.20 39.10 -2.83
N THR A 321 60.95 38.18 -2.23
CA THR A 321 62.06 38.49 -1.31
C THR A 321 63.47 38.30 -1.87
N GLU A 322 63.64 37.84 -3.12
CA GLU A 322 64.97 37.79 -3.75
C GLU A 322 65.42 39.22 -4.16
N PRO A 323 66.54 39.73 -3.61
CA PRO A 323 66.99 41.09 -3.89
C PRO A 323 67.63 41.20 -5.28
N ASN A 324 67.28 42.26 -6.01
CA ASN A 324 67.75 42.54 -7.36
C ASN A 324 69.26 42.85 -7.42
N SER A 325 70.09 41.82 -7.52
CA SER A 325 71.56 41.89 -7.52
C SER A 325 72.16 41.97 -8.93
N SER A 326 71.77 43.00 -9.69
CA SER A 326 72.41 43.30 -10.99
C SER A 326 72.55 44.80 -11.29
N VAL A 327 73.28 45.51 -10.43
CA VAL A 327 73.89 46.82 -10.77
C VAL A 327 75.33 46.86 -10.26
N SER A 328 76.29 46.66 -11.16
CA SER A 328 77.72 47.02 -11.05
C SER A 328 78.33 47.03 -12.44
#